data_AF-A0A0Q9XMI7-F1
#
_entry.id   AF-A0A0Q9XMI7-F1
#
_cell.length_a   1.000
_cell.length_b   1.000
_cell.length_c   1.000
_cell.angle_alpha   90.00
_cell.angle_beta   90.00
_cell.angle_gamma   90.00
#
_symmetry.space_group_name_H-M   'P 1'
#
loop_
_entity.id
_entity.type
_entity.pdbx_description
1 polymer ?
#
loop_
_entity_poly.entity_id
_entity_poly.type
_entity_poly.pdbx_seq_one_letter_code
_entity_poly.pdbx_strand_id
1 'polypeptide(L)'
;MASEVSKTFDEEFEEYWHKVFYITPSKDTKCDPSVLEYFGVLRLTDLRSPERKLWYIYYAKQPEVDETLNRIFHKYGKKNMCEIFRKHTFSGVALRARVKAYFDDKKWHVKGNLLEAPAKSSYNNDQMIKIMTELHHEERKMLYSFLCMKHNGVMTYFY
;
A
#
# COMPACT_ATOMS: atom_id res chain seq x y z
N MET A 1 -40.22 19.04 -11.77
CA MET A 1 -38.91 19.74 -11.79
C MET A 1 -37.89 18.77 -11.25
N ALA A 2 -37.01 18.25 -12.11
CA ALA A 2 -35.96 17.32 -11.70
C ALA A 2 -34.81 18.15 -11.13
N SER A 3 -34.44 17.91 -9.87
CA SER A 3 -33.28 18.55 -9.26
C SER A 3 -32.03 18.06 -9.97
N GLU A 4 -31.24 18.97 -10.53
CA GLU A 4 -29.86 18.69 -10.91
C GLU A 4 -29.10 18.30 -9.64
N VAL A 5 -28.93 17.00 -9.42
CA VAL A 5 -27.99 16.51 -8.42
C VAL A 5 -26.60 16.83 -8.98
N SER A 6 -25.92 17.80 -8.36
CA SER A 6 -24.55 18.13 -8.71
C SER A 6 -23.71 16.86 -8.54
N LYS A 7 -23.00 16.47 -9.60
CA LYS A 7 -22.08 15.34 -9.52
C LYS A 7 -21.01 15.65 -8.47
N THR A 8 -20.60 14.64 -7.72
CA THR A 8 -19.47 14.78 -6.82
C THR A 8 -18.17 14.82 -7.62
N PHE A 9 -17.10 15.38 -7.04
CA PHE A 9 -15.78 15.40 -7.68
C PHE A 9 -15.35 14.00 -8.14
N ASP A 10 -15.62 12.97 -7.33
CA ASP A 10 -15.26 11.59 -7.64
C ASP A 10 -16.01 11.07 -8.88
N GLU A 11 -17.28 11.45 -9.06
CA GLU A 11 -18.09 11.10 -10.23
C GLU A 11 -17.62 11.81 -11.52
N GLU A 12 -17.26 13.10 -11.42
CA GLU A 12 -16.69 13.85 -12.55
C GLU A 12 -15.32 13.32 -12.95
N PHE A 13 -14.49 12.97 -11.96
CA PHE A 13 -13.17 12.39 -12.17
C PHE A 13 -13.30 11.05 -12.87
N GLU A 14 -14.15 10.15 -12.38
CA GLU A 14 -14.41 8.85 -13.00
C GLU A 14 -14.86 8.99 -14.46
N GLU A 15 -15.86 9.85 -14.76
CA GLU A 15 -16.30 10.10 -16.14
C GLU A 15 -15.18 10.60 -17.07
N TYR A 16 -14.29 11.45 -16.56
CA TYR A 16 -13.13 11.91 -17.29
C TYR A 16 -12.19 10.73 -17.64
N TRP A 17 -11.91 9.83 -16.69
CA TRP A 17 -11.09 8.64 -16.93
C TRP A 17 -11.73 7.68 -17.95
N HIS A 18 -13.04 7.46 -17.87
CA HIS A 18 -13.76 6.63 -18.84
C HIS A 18 -13.61 7.15 -20.28
N LYS A 19 -13.70 8.47 -20.46
CA LYS A 19 -13.51 9.13 -21.76
C LYS A 19 -12.07 9.00 -22.26
N VAL A 20 -11.11 9.28 -21.39
CA VAL A 20 -9.68 9.23 -21.68
C VAL A 20 -9.29 7.82 -22.12
N PHE A 21 -9.69 6.77 -21.40
CA PHE A 21 -9.24 5.41 -21.68
C PHE A 21 -10.11 4.61 -22.65
N TYR A 22 -11.13 5.22 -23.27
CA TYR A 22 -12.14 4.52 -24.08
C TYR A 22 -12.75 3.31 -23.35
N ILE A 23 -12.84 3.39 -22.01
CA ILE A 23 -13.43 2.34 -21.19
C ILE A 23 -14.92 2.52 -21.30
N THR A 24 -15.59 1.58 -21.96
CA THR A 24 -17.06 1.56 -22.03
C THR A 24 -17.58 1.61 -20.59
N PRO A 25 -18.40 2.61 -20.21
CA PRO A 25 -18.90 2.70 -18.85
C PRO A 25 -19.69 1.44 -18.53
N SER A 26 -19.12 0.57 -17.69
CA SER A 26 -19.86 -0.55 -17.12
C SER A 26 -20.83 0.03 -16.11
N LYS A 27 -22.13 -0.12 -16.39
CA LYS A 27 -23.18 0.18 -15.42
C LYS A 27 -22.89 -0.64 -14.16
N ASP A 28 -22.67 0.04 -13.04
CA ASP A 28 -22.37 -0.53 -11.72
C ASP A 28 -20.98 -1.17 -11.50
N THR A 29 -19.90 -0.50 -11.89
CA THR A 29 -18.59 -0.78 -11.26
C THR A 29 -18.46 -0.05 -9.91
N LYS A 30 -19.38 -0.33 -8.96
CA LYS A 30 -19.05 -0.06 -7.55
C LYS A 30 -17.81 -0.90 -7.24
N CYS A 31 -16.68 -0.23 -7.01
CA CYS A 31 -15.44 -0.88 -6.63
C CYS A 31 -15.73 -1.78 -5.43
N ASP A 32 -15.64 -3.10 -5.63
CA ASP A 32 -15.88 -4.07 -4.56
C ASP A 32 -14.81 -3.86 -3.48
N PRO A 33 -15.15 -3.39 -2.28
CA PRO A 33 -14.15 -3.17 -1.23
C PRO A 33 -13.40 -4.46 -0.88
N SER A 34 -13.98 -5.64 -1.15
CA SER A 34 -13.36 -6.92 -0.89
C SER A 34 -12.10 -7.17 -1.72
N VAL A 35 -11.95 -6.51 -2.87
CA VAL A 35 -10.75 -6.61 -3.72
C VAL A 35 -9.63 -5.67 -3.27
N LEU A 36 -9.91 -4.71 -2.38
CA LEU A 36 -8.91 -3.76 -1.91
C LEU A 36 -7.88 -4.47 -1.02
N GLU A 37 -6.62 -4.43 -1.44
CA GLU A 37 -5.51 -4.88 -0.63
C GLU A 37 -5.00 -3.75 0.26
N TYR A 38 -4.72 -4.08 1.51
CA TYR A 38 -4.04 -3.21 2.44
C TYR A 38 -2.59 -3.66 2.58
N PHE A 39 -1.70 -2.68 2.67
CA PHE A 39 -0.33 -2.87 3.09
C PHE A 39 -0.11 -2.17 4.42
N GLY A 40 0.43 -2.89 5.39
CA GLY A 40 0.64 -2.37 6.73
C GLY A 40 2.00 -2.72 7.30
N VAL A 41 2.42 -1.93 8.27
CA VAL A 41 3.67 -2.10 9.01
C VAL A 41 3.39 -2.03 10.50
N LEU A 42 3.86 -3.05 11.20
CA LEU A 42 3.79 -3.19 12.64
C LEU A 42 5.21 -3.00 13.20
N ARG A 43 5.38 -2.14 14.19
CA ARG A 43 6.58 -2.13 15.04
C ARG A 43 6.53 -3.34 15.95
N LEU A 44 7.62 -4.10 16.01
CA LEU A 44 7.81 -5.23 16.92
C LEU A 44 8.84 -4.85 18.00
N THR A 45 8.46 -4.99 19.25
CA THR A 45 9.38 -4.86 20.39
C THR A 45 9.84 -6.26 20.82
N ASP A 46 11.14 -6.53 20.72
CA ASP A 46 11.73 -7.77 21.25
C ASP A 46 12.03 -7.62 22.75
N LEU A 47 11.38 -8.44 23.58
CA LEU A 47 11.55 -8.40 25.04
C LEU A 47 12.94 -8.88 25.48
N ARG A 48 13.61 -9.73 24.68
CA ARG A 48 14.94 -10.26 25.01
C ARG A 48 16.06 -9.27 24.65
N SER A 49 15.79 -8.43 23.65
CA SER A 49 16.73 -7.45 23.11
C SER A 49 15.99 -6.18 22.67
N PRO A 50 15.57 -5.32 23.62
CA PRO A 50 14.78 -4.11 23.34
C PRO A 50 15.49 -3.10 22.44
N GLU A 51 16.82 -3.15 22.37
CA GLU A 51 17.66 -2.35 21.49
C GLU A 51 17.46 -2.68 19.99
N ARG A 52 16.91 -3.86 19.68
CA ARG A 52 16.63 -4.28 18.30
C ARG A 52 15.44 -3.52 17.77
N LYS A 53 15.63 -2.94 16.59
CA LYS A 53 14.60 -2.18 15.90
C LYS A 53 13.99 -3.06 14.81
N LEU A 54 12.82 -3.60 15.12
CA LEU A 54 12.15 -4.59 14.31
C LEU A 54 10.82 -4.03 13.80
N TRP A 55 10.55 -4.29 12.53
CA TRP A 55 9.25 -4.02 11.90
C TRP A 55 8.78 -5.24 11.14
N TYR A 56 7.48 -5.47 11.17
CA TYR A 56 6.84 -6.55 10.44
C TYR A 56 5.92 -5.94 9.39
N ILE A 57 6.16 -6.28 8.13
CA ILE A 57 5.29 -5.87 7.01
C ILE A 57 4.24 -6.95 6.76
N TYR A 58 3.02 -6.53 6.48
CA TYR A 58 1.94 -7.43 6.10
C TYR A 58 1.14 -6.83 4.96
N TYR A 59 0.46 -7.69 4.23
CA TYR A 59 -0.56 -7.29 3.28
C TYR A 59 -1.69 -8.31 3.31
N ALA A 60 -2.91 -7.83 3.12
CA ALA A 60 -4.12 -8.65 3.14
C ALA A 60 -5.24 -7.91 2.42
N LYS A 61 -6.20 -8.65 1.86
CA LYS A 61 -7.45 -8.06 1.37
C LYS A 61 -8.27 -7.52 2.54
N GLN A 62 -9.08 -6.50 2.29
CA GLN A 62 -9.92 -5.85 3.30
C GLN A 62 -10.65 -6.82 4.25
N PRO A 63 -11.37 -7.87 3.78
CA PRO A 63 -12.05 -8.81 4.69
C PRO A 63 -11.10 -9.67 5.53
N GLU A 64 -9.85 -9.83 5.11
CA GLU A 64 -8.86 -10.73 5.72
C GLU A 64 -7.90 -9.99 6.66
N VAL A 65 -7.97 -8.64 6.73
CA VAL A 65 -7.04 -7.83 7.52
C VAL A 65 -7.08 -8.22 9.00
N ASP A 66 -8.26 -8.34 9.59
CA ASP A 66 -8.41 -8.63 11.02
C ASP A 66 -7.90 -10.03 11.36
N GLU A 67 -8.20 -11.02 10.51
CA GLU A 67 -7.69 -12.38 10.68
C GLU A 67 -6.16 -12.41 10.57
N THR A 68 -5.60 -11.71 9.59
CA THR A 68 -4.15 -11.60 9.38
C THR A 68 -3.46 -10.96 10.58
N LEU A 69 -4.01 -9.86 11.11
CA LEU A 69 -3.48 -9.21 12.31
C LEU A 69 -3.58 -10.10 13.53
N ASN A 70 -4.70 -10.79 13.72
CA ASN A 70 -4.88 -11.73 14.82
C ASN A 70 -3.84 -12.86 14.79
N ARG A 71 -3.55 -13.44 13.62
CA ARG A 71 -2.50 -14.45 13.44
C ARG A 71 -1.11 -13.90 13.80
N ILE A 72 -0.82 -12.66 13.39
CA ILE A 72 0.46 -11.98 13.71
C ILE A 72 0.57 -11.71 15.22
N PHE A 73 -0.49 -11.18 15.83
CA PHE A 73 -0.54 -10.89 17.26
C PHE A 73 -0.49 -12.15 18.11
N HIS A 74 -1.05 -13.26 17.64
CA HIS A 74 -0.93 -14.55 18.31
C HIS A 74 0.53 -15.06 18.28
N LYS A 75 1.24 -14.86 17.16
CA LYS A 75 2.62 -15.30 16.99
C LYS A 75 3.65 -14.50 17.79
N TYR A 76 3.52 -13.17 17.81
CA TYR A 76 4.53 -12.27 18.41
C TYR A 76 4.08 -11.64 19.73
N GLY A 77 2.81 -11.83 20.11
CA GLY A 77 2.18 -11.20 21.27
C GLY A 77 1.63 -9.82 20.92
N LYS A 78 0.33 -9.62 21.13
CA LYS A 78 -0.38 -8.35 20.89
C LYS A 78 0.29 -7.14 21.57
N LYS A 79 0.82 -7.32 22.78
CA LYS A 79 1.46 -6.24 23.57
C LYS A 79 2.81 -5.78 22.98
N ASN A 80 3.45 -6.63 22.18
CA ASN A 80 4.76 -6.35 21.60
C ASN A 80 4.65 -5.74 20.20
N MET A 81 3.44 -5.68 19.65
CA MET A 81 3.17 -5.23 18.29
C MET A 81 2.36 -3.93 18.31
N CYS A 82 2.78 -2.95 17.54
CA CYS A 82 2.04 -1.69 17.38
C CYS A 82 1.97 -1.34 15.91
N GLU A 83 0.78 -1.09 15.39
CA GLU A 83 0.64 -0.63 14.01
C GLU A 83 1.07 0.82 13.86
N ILE A 84 1.96 1.06 12.90
CA ILE A 84 2.51 2.39 12.62
C ILE A 84 2.14 2.89 11.21
N PHE A 85 1.76 1.99 10.31
CA PHE A 85 1.40 2.33 8.93
C PHE A 85 0.35 1.35 8.42
N ARG A 86 -0.68 1.88 7.76
CA ARG A 86 -1.68 1.09 7.01
C ARG A 86 -2.24 1.95 5.88
N LYS A 87 -2.11 1.48 4.64
CA LYS A 87 -2.73 2.11 3.46
C LYS A 87 -3.22 1.07 2.47
N HIS A 88 -4.24 1.44 1.71
CA HIS A 88 -4.66 0.68 0.53
C HIS A 88 -3.51 0.68 -0.50
N THR A 89 -3.26 -0.47 -1.12
CA THR A 89 -2.30 -0.65 -2.21
C THR A 89 -2.99 -1.36 -3.35
N PHE A 90 -2.45 -1.19 -4.55
CA PHE A 90 -2.90 -1.93 -5.72
C PHE A 90 -2.43 -3.38 -5.69
N SER A 91 -1.21 -3.64 -5.17
CA SER A 91 -0.68 -4.98 -5.02
C SER A 91 0.27 -5.05 -3.83
N GLY A 92 -0.20 -5.69 -2.75
CA GLY A 92 0.58 -5.91 -1.54
C GLY A 92 1.84 -6.75 -1.79
N VAL A 93 1.77 -7.70 -2.72
CA VAL A 93 2.92 -8.53 -3.14
C VAL A 93 4.00 -7.67 -3.82
N ALA A 94 3.60 -6.78 -4.74
CA ALA A 94 4.53 -5.90 -5.45
C ALA A 94 5.16 -4.88 -4.50
N LEU A 95 4.35 -4.22 -3.68
CA LEU A 95 4.83 -3.26 -2.69
C LEU A 95 5.77 -3.93 -1.68
N ARG A 96 5.45 -5.15 -1.23
CA ARG A 96 6.35 -5.96 -0.39
C ARG A 96 7.69 -6.19 -1.06
N ALA A 97 7.71 -6.62 -2.31
CA ALA A 97 8.96 -6.88 -3.02
C ALA A 97 9.83 -5.61 -3.10
N ARG A 98 9.20 -4.46 -3.40
CA ARG A 98 9.88 -3.16 -3.45
C ARG A 98 10.42 -2.72 -2.10
N VAL A 99 9.62 -2.83 -1.05
CA VAL A 99 10.02 -2.53 0.33
C VAL A 99 11.22 -3.39 0.73
N LYS A 100 11.18 -4.69 0.44
CA LYS A 100 12.31 -5.58 0.72
C LYS A 100 13.58 -5.16 -0.03
N ALA A 101 13.47 -4.87 -1.33
CA ALA A 101 14.60 -4.41 -2.14
C ALA A 101 15.21 -3.10 -1.61
N TYR A 102 14.37 -2.15 -1.19
CA TYR A 102 14.83 -0.89 -0.60
C TYR A 102 15.67 -1.11 0.66
N PHE A 103 15.21 -1.97 1.58
CA PHE A 103 15.92 -2.21 2.84
C PHE A 103 17.14 -3.12 2.66
N ASP A 104 17.10 -4.04 1.70
CA ASP A 104 18.24 -4.87 1.35
C ASP A 104 19.42 -4.00 0.83
N ASP A 105 19.13 -3.01 -0.02
CA ASP A 105 20.12 -2.01 -0.48
C ASP A 105 20.71 -1.19 0.69
N LYS A 106 19.90 -0.90 1.72
CA LYS A 106 20.35 -0.25 2.96
C LYS A 106 21.07 -1.19 3.93
N LYS A 107 21.35 -2.43 3.54
CA LYS A 107 22.01 -3.46 4.36
C LYS A 107 21.25 -3.82 5.63
N TRP A 108 19.92 -3.69 5.61
CA TRP A 108 19.08 -4.17 6.70
C TRP A 108 18.97 -5.70 6.65
N HIS A 109 18.69 -6.31 7.80
CA HIS A 109 18.40 -7.73 7.82
C HIS A 109 16.92 -7.96 7.47
N VAL A 110 16.68 -8.48 6.27
CA VAL A 110 15.34 -8.72 5.73
C VAL A 110 15.05 -10.22 5.73
N LYS A 111 14.21 -10.70 6.67
CA LYS A 111 13.83 -12.12 6.76
C LYS A 111 12.33 -12.30 6.62
N GLY A 112 11.90 -12.76 5.44
CA GLY A 112 10.49 -12.97 5.14
C GLY A 112 9.71 -11.65 5.15
N ASN A 113 8.93 -11.44 6.21
CA ASN A 113 8.15 -10.22 6.45
C ASN A 113 8.73 -9.36 7.60
N LEU A 114 9.82 -9.81 8.20
CA LEU A 114 10.51 -9.09 9.26
C LEU A 114 11.63 -8.24 8.64
N LEU A 115 11.68 -6.98 9.06
CA LEU A 115 12.70 -6.00 8.74
C LEU A 115 13.41 -5.64 10.03
N GLU A 116 14.73 -5.77 10.04
CA GLU A 116 15.57 -5.43 11.18
C GLU A 116 16.62 -4.41 10.76
N ALA A 117 16.64 -3.27 11.44
CA ALA A 117 17.65 -2.27 11.18
C ALA A 117 19.01 -2.70 11.74
N PRO A 118 20.12 -2.24 11.13
CA PRO A 118 21.46 -2.48 11.64
C PRO A 118 21.62 -2.02 13.10
N ALA A 119 22.46 -2.75 13.86
CA ALA A 119 22.79 -2.39 15.23
C ALA A 119 23.32 -0.95 15.31
N LYS A 120 22.93 -0.21 16.35
CA LYS A 120 23.30 1.20 16.59
C LYS A 120 22.82 2.21 15.53
N SER A 121 21.91 1.81 14.63
CA SER A 121 21.30 2.76 13.69
C SER A 121 20.39 3.77 14.38
N SER A 122 20.24 4.96 13.80
CA SER A 122 19.35 6.02 14.30
C SER A 122 17.89 5.86 13.88
N TYR A 123 17.53 4.76 13.19
CA TYR A 123 16.19 4.54 12.67
C TYR A 123 15.11 4.57 13.76
N ASN A 124 13.99 5.23 13.49
CA ASN A 124 12.85 5.28 14.39
C ASN A 124 11.55 5.06 13.61
N ASN A 125 10.42 5.01 14.32
CA ASN A 125 9.13 4.76 13.68
C ASN A 125 8.74 5.88 12.70
N ASP A 126 9.09 7.14 13.00
CA ASP A 126 8.75 8.28 12.13
C ASP A 126 9.49 8.21 10.81
N GLN A 127 10.78 7.85 10.83
CA GLN A 127 11.56 7.58 9.63
C GLN A 127 11.00 6.40 8.84
N MET A 128 10.59 5.34 9.54
CA MET A 128 9.95 4.18 8.91
C MET A 128 8.65 4.58 8.20
N ILE A 129 7.78 5.36 8.86
CA ILE A 129 6.54 5.89 8.29
C ILE A 129 6.83 6.76 7.06
N LYS A 130 7.85 7.61 7.14
CA LYS A 130 8.27 8.46 6.02
C LYS A 130 8.69 7.63 4.82
N ILE A 131 9.60 6.67 5.01
CA ILE A 131 10.07 5.76 3.96
C ILE A 131 8.91 4.97 3.34
N MET A 132 8.03 4.42 4.18
CA MET A 132 6.84 3.68 3.70
C MET A 132 5.91 4.57 2.87
N THR A 133 5.72 5.82 3.29
CA THR A 133 4.89 6.78 2.57
C THR A 133 5.50 7.15 1.22
N GLU A 134 6.82 7.33 1.16
CA GLU A 134 7.54 7.59 -0.09
C GLU A 134 7.43 6.40 -1.05
N LEU A 135 7.71 5.18 -0.60
CA LEU A 135 7.61 3.97 -1.43
C LEU A 135 6.17 3.73 -1.94
N HIS A 136 5.18 3.97 -1.09
CA HIS A 136 3.77 3.90 -1.47
C HIS A 136 3.39 4.97 -2.51
N HIS A 137 3.89 6.20 -2.33
CA HIS A 137 3.67 7.27 -3.29
C HIS A 137 4.32 6.96 -4.65
N GLU A 138 5.54 6.43 -4.65
CA GLU A 138 6.21 6.00 -5.88
C GLU A 138 5.47 4.87 -6.60
N GLU A 139 4.90 3.91 -5.87
CA GLU A 139 4.03 2.87 -6.46
C GLU A 139 2.83 3.51 -7.18
N ARG A 140 2.12 4.41 -6.50
CA ARG A 140 0.99 5.14 -7.09
C ARG A 140 1.39 5.96 -8.30
N LYS A 141 2.56 6.62 -8.25
CA LYS A 141 3.08 7.39 -9.37
C LYS A 141 3.40 6.49 -10.57
N MET A 142 4.00 5.32 -10.37
CA MET A 142 4.26 4.36 -11.45
C MET A 142 2.96 3.85 -12.09
N LEU A 143 1.95 3.53 -11.28
CA LEU A 143 0.63 3.13 -11.79
C LEU A 143 -0.01 4.25 -12.61
N TYR A 144 0.02 5.48 -12.09
CA TYR A 144 -0.47 6.65 -12.80
C TYR A 144 0.26 6.86 -14.13
N SER A 145 1.60 6.80 -14.13
CA SER A 145 2.40 6.93 -15.35
C SER A 145 2.11 5.81 -16.35
N PHE A 146 1.94 4.57 -15.91
CA PHE A 146 1.55 3.45 -16.77
C PHE A 146 0.19 3.69 -17.43
N LEU A 147 -0.79 4.16 -16.67
CA LEU A 147 -2.10 4.55 -17.19
C LEU A 147 -1.94 5.69 -18.22
N CYS A 148 -1.24 6.78 -17.90
CA CYS A 148 -1.02 7.87 -18.85
C CYS A 148 -0.30 7.42 -20.14
N MET A 149 0.67 6.51 -20.05
CA MET A 149 1.33 5.93 -21.22
C MET A 149 0.36 5.11 -22.08
N LYS A 150 -0.49 4.30 -21.45
CA LYS A 150 -1.54 3.55 -22.17
C LYS A 150 -2.54 4.48 -22.83
N HIS A 151 -2.96 5.55 -22.15
CA HIS A 151 -3.80 6.59 -22.73
C HIS A 151 -3.17 7.22 -23.96
N ASN A 152 -1.93 7.71 -23.84
CA ASN A 152 -1.25 8.37 -24.95
C ASN A 152 -0.97 7.40 -26.11
N GLY A 153 -0.68 6.13 -25.80
CA GLY A 153 -0.58 5.06 -26.78
C GLY A 153 -1.91 4.87 -27.54
N VAL A 154 -3.03 4.77 -26.84
CA VAL A 154 -4.36 4.68 -27.47
C VAL A 154 -4.63 5.92 -28.33
N MET A 155 -4.36 7.13 -27.83
CA MET A 155 -4.52 8.38 -28.61
C MET A 155 -3.64 8.41 -29.88
N THR A 156 -2.45 7.81 -29.88
CA THR A 156 -1.57 7.76 -31.07
C THR A 156 -1.93 6.68 -32.09
N TYR A 157 -2.75 5.69 -31.71
CA TYR A 157 -3.25 4.67 -32.63
C TYR A 157 -4.64 4.99 -33.20
N PHE A 158 -5.42 5.83 -32.50
CA PHE A 158 -6.81 6.15 -32.86
C PHE A 158 -7.01 7.59 -33.36
N TYR A 159 -5.96 8.41 -33.45
CA TYR A 159 -5.91 9.70 -34.14
C TYR A 159 -4.70 9.77 -35.07
#